data_AF-A0A958ZIA5-F1
#
_entry.id   AF-A0A958ZIA5-F1
#
_cell.length_a   1.000
_cell.length_b   1.000
_cell.length_c   1.000
_cell.angle_alpha   90.00
_cell.angle_beta   90.00
_cell.angle_gamma   90.00
#
_symmetry.space_group_name_H-M   'P 1'
#
loop_
_entity.id
_entity.type
_entity.pdbx_description
1 polymer ?
#
loop_
_entity_poly.entity_id
_entity_poly.type
_entity_poly.pdbx_seq_one_letter_code
_entity_poly.pdbx_strand_id
1 'polypeptide(L)' 'MKNKYSNSGYLIAGGTMLGMGLGLLLGNMKAYMFIGIGTGLLAAAIVFILLNRKK' A
#
# COMPACT_ATOMS: atom_id res chain seq x y z
N MET A 1 18.14 -19.12 6.87
CA MET A 1 16.76 -18.96 7.40
C MET A 1 16.23 -17.56 7.08
N LYS A 2 15.00 -17.51 6.58
CA LYS A 2 14.09 -16.35 6.42
C LYS A 2 14.38 -15.38 5.25
N ASN A 3 13.81 -15.76 4.11
CA ASN A 3 13.35 -14.86 3.03
C ASN A 3 12.69 -13.60 3.63
N LYS A 4 13.47 -12.52 3.74
CA LYS A 4 12.99 -11.20 4.14
C LYS A 4 12.48 -10.44 2.91
N TYR A 5 11.70 -11.12 2.05
CA TYR A 5 11.05 -10.48 0.92
C TYR A 5 10.00 -9.54 1.49
N SER A 6 10.31 -8.26 1.40
CA SER A 6 9.46 -7.18 1.86
C SER A 6 8.04 -7.39 1.34
N ASN A 7 7.06 -7.42 2.26
CA ASN A 7 5.62 -7.51 2.01
C ASN A 7 5.05 -6.30 1.24
N SER A 8 5.91 -5.54 0.55
CA SER A 8 5.59 -4.30 -0.16
C SER A 8 4.52 -4.52 -1.24
N GLY A 9 4.58 -5.64 -1.96
CA GLY A 9 3.60 -5.95 -3.00
C GLY A 9 2.17 -6.11 -2.45
N TYR A 10 2.04 -6.74 -1.28
CA TYR A 10 0.75 -6.89 -0.60
C TYR A 10 0.21 -5.59 -0.03
N LEU A 11 1.09 -4.70 0.44
CA LEU A 11 0.69 -3.37 0.93
C LEU A 11 0.15 -2.48 -0.19
N ILE A 12 0.78 -2.53 -1.36
CA ILE A 12 0.32 -1.77 -2.54
C ILE A 12 -0.97 -2.37 -3.09
N ALA A 13 -1.03 -3.70 -3.25
CA ALA A 13 -2.24 -4.38 -3.73
C ALA A 13 -3.42 -4.17 -2.77
N GLY A 14 -3.20 -4.28 -1.46
CA GLY A 14 -4.21 -4.03 -0.43
C GLY A 14 -4.69 -2.58 -0.41
N GLY A 15 -3.76 -1.61 -0.47
CA GLY A 15 -4.11 -0.19 -0.55
C GLY A 15 -4.93 0.14 -1.80
N THR A 16 -4.56 -0.42 -2.95
CA THR A 16 -5.28 -0.24 -4.22
C THR A 16 -6.69 -0.84 -4.15
N MET A 17 -6.83 -2.04 -3.59
CA MET A 17 -8.12 -2.71 -3.45
C MET A 17 -9.07 -1.94 -2.50
N LEU A 18 -8.55 -1.42 -1.39
CA LEU A 18 -9.31 -0.55 -0.48
C LEU A 18 -9.70 0.77 -1.15
N GLY A 19 -8.77 1.40 -1.88
CA GLY A 19 -9.05 2.61 -2.65
C GLY A 19 -10.13 2.40 -3.72
N MET A 20 -10.11 1.25 -4.39
CA MET A 20 -11.14 0.89 -5.37
C MET A 20 -12.51 0.64 -4.70
N GLY A 21 -12.53 -0.04 -3.55
CA GLY A 21 -13.76 -0.24 -2.76
C GLY A 21 -14.37 1.06 -2.26
N LEU A 22 -13.56 1.96 -1.70
CA LEU A 22 -14.00 3.29 -1.28
C LEU A 22 -14.44 4.14 -2.48
N GLY A 23 -13.74 4.03 -3.60
CA GLY A 23 -14.08 4.72 -4.84
C GLY A 23 -15.42 4.30 -5.43
N LEU A 24 -15.79 3.03 -5.31
CA LEU A 24 -17.12 2.51 -5.68
C LEU A 24 -18.21 3.10 -4.78
N LEU A 25 -17.98 3.15 -3.46
CA LEU A 25 -18.97 3.65 -2.49
C LEU A 25 -19.18 5.17 -2.57
N LEU A 26 -18.13 5.92 -2.88
CA LEU A 26 -18.13 7.39 -2.88
C LEU A 26 -18.34 7.99 -4.28
N GLY A 27 -18.55 7.15 -5.30
CA GLY A 27 -18.85 7.58 -6.67
C GLY A 27 -17.68 8.20 -7.43
N ASN A 28 -16.46 8.19 -6.87
CA ASN A 28 -15.27 8.77 -7.50
C ASN A 28 -14.11 7.78 -7.55
N MET A 29 -14.28 6.74 -8.38
CA MET A 29 -13.32 5.64 -8.48
C MET A 29 -11.89 6.08 -8.76
N LYS A 30 -11.69 7.08 -9.63
CA LYS A 30 -10.35 7.55 -10.02
C LYS A 30 -9.61 8.15 -8.83
N ALA A 31 -10.24 9.06 -8.10
CA ALA A 31 -9.60 9.74 -6.97
C ALA A 31 -9.19 8.75 -5.87
N TYR A 32 -10.09 7.85 -5.48
CA TYR A 32 -9.82 6.90 -4.41
C TYR A 32 -8.86 5.78 -4.81
N MET A 33 -8.79 5.39 -6.09
CA MET A 33 -7.71 4.52 -6.56
C MET A 33 -6.34 5.18 -6.43
N PHE A 34 -6.21 6.45 -6.81
CA PHE A 34 -4.94 7.18 -6.64
C PHE A 34 -4.55 7.28 -5.16
N ILE A 35 -5.51 7.54 -4.28
CA ILE A 35 -5.29 7.56 -2.83
C ILE A 35 -4.89 6.17 -2.33
N GLY A 36 -5.53 5.10 -2.79
CA GLY A 36 -5.23 3.72 -2.41
C GLY A 36 -3.83 3.27 -2.82
N ILE A 37 -3.41 3.56 -4.05
CA ILE A 37 -2.06 3.28 -4.52
C ILE A 37 -1.04 4.12 -3.75
N GLY A 38 -1.30 5.41 -3.59
CA GLY A 38 -0.43 6.34 -2.86
C GLY A 38 -0.21 5.93 -1.41
N THR A 39 -1.29 5.58 -0.69
CA THR A 39 -1.22 5.10 0.69
C THR A 39 -0.51 3.75 0.81
N GLY A 40 -0.74 2.83 -0.14
CA GLY A 40 -0.05 1.54 -0.19
C GLY A 40 1.46 1.69 -0.41
N LEU A 41 1.89 2.59 -1.31
CA LEU A 41 3.30 2.92 -1.53
C LEU A 41 3.94 3.57 -0.30
N LEU A 42 3.21 4.48 0.35
CA LEU A 42 3.70 5.19 1.54
C LEU A 42 3.89 4.22 2.71
N ALA A 43 2.96 3.29 2.93
CA ALA A 43 3.09 2.22 3.91
C ALA A 43 4.28 1.29 3.60
N ALA A 44 4.46 0.91 2.34
CA ALA A 44 5.60 0.09 1.92
C ALA A 44 6.93 0.81 2.15
N ALA A 45 7.01 2.11 1.88
CA ALA A 45 8.19 2.92 2.12
C ALA A 45 8.52 3.03 3.62
N ILE A 46 7.52 3.25 4.48
CA ILE A 46 7.69 3.28 5.95
C ILE A 46 8.22 1.93 6.46
N VAL A 47 7.61 0.83 6.02
CA VAL A 47 8.05 -0.52 6.39
C VAL A 47 9.49 -0.77 5.94
N PHE A 48 9.85 -0.34 4.72
CA PHE A 48 11.20 -0.46 4.21
C PHE A 48 12.21 0.36 5.05
N ILE A 49 11.90 1.60 5.41
CA ILE A 49 12.76 2.44 6.26
C ILE A 49 12.93 1.80 7.64
N LEU A 50 11.85 1.32 8.26
CA LEU A 50 11.88 0.67 9.57
C LEU A 50 12.71 -0.62 9.56
N LEU A 51 12.60 -1.42 8.49
CA LEU A 51 13.35 -2.67 8.35
C LEU A 51 14.85 -2.42 8.11
N ASN A 52 15.22 -1.33 7.44
CA ASN A 52 16.62 -0.94 7.23
C ASN A 52 17.23 -0.22 8.43
N ARG A 53 16.44 0.51 9.24
CA ARG A 53 16.91 1.11 10.51
C ARG A 53 17.17 0.09 11.63
N LYS A 54 16.63 -1.12 11.52
CA LYS A 54 16.85 -2.22 12.49
C LYS A 54 18.08 -3.10 12.15
N LYS A 55 18.85 -2.75 11.13
CA LYS A 55 20.17 -3.33 10.84
C LYS A 55 21.25 -2.41 11.40
#